data_AF-B6K5P0-F1
#
_entry.id   AF-B6K5P0-F1
#
_cell.length_a   1.000
_cell.length_b   1.000
_cell.length_c   1.000
_cell.angle_alpha   90.00
_cell.angle_beta   90.00
_cell.angle_gamma   90.00
#
_symmetry.space_group_name_H-M   'P 1'
#
loop_
_entity.id
_entity.type
_entity.pdbx_description
1 polymer ?
#
loop_
_entity_poly.entity_id
_entity_poly.type
_entity_poly.pdbx_seq_one_letter_code
_entity_poly.pdbx_strand_id
1 'polypeptide(L)'
;MILQEVGRISRRIVQTIARQDGVTLRPGICARYLHGSSRMGVESQYLLTTRFLYNSLRLRQYASISSSTQDTTKPIPSSRWSKHTLTSRDPRRVQASGPDGRVFELLVDDSAVKQLENICRRRNTDNVGLRLTVEGGGCHGYQVLYSVELRGSNDDDITFQRGKARIYIDTISAPLLQGSTLVYKQELIGSSFQVVDNPNAKDSCGCNVSFALKDTDPLE
;
A
#
# COMPACT_ATOMS: atom_id res chain seq x y z
N MET A 1 -19.46 28.87 19.49
CA MET A 1 -19.32 28.03 20.71
C MET A 1 -18.59 26.70 20.47
N ILE A 2 -17.85 26.52 19.34
CA ILE A 2 -17.09 25.29 19.04
C ILE A 2 -15.57 25.51 19.18
N LEU A 3 -15.09 26.76 19.11
CA LEU A 3 -13.66 27.09 19.19
C LEU A 3 -13.06 27.05 20.61
N GLN A 4 -13.88 27.05 21.67
CA GLN A 4 -13.38 26.91 23.05
C GLN A 4 -13.03 25.46 23.42
N GLU A 5 -13.65 24.48 22.77
CA GLU A 5 -13.47 23.07 23.12
C GLU A 5 -12.17 22.49 22.54
N VAL A 6 -11.78 22.93 21.34
CA VAL A 6 -10.52 22.52 20.69
C VAL A 6 -9.29 22.97 21.50
N GLY A 7 -9.37 24.14 22.13
CA GLY A 7 -8.30 24.70 22.98
C GLY A 7 -8.13 24.02 24.34
N ARG A 8 -9.12 23.28 24.83
CA ARG A 8 -9.03 22.48 26.07
C ARG A 8 -8.43 21.11 25.83
N ILE A 9 -8.73 20.50 24.68
CA ILE A 9 -8.19 19.20 24.28
C ILE A 9 -6.68 19.28 24.01
N SER A 10 -6.23 20.34 23.34
CA SER A 10 -4.80 20.56 23.04
C SER A 10 -3.93 20.66 24.31
N ARG A 11 -4.43 21.32 25.37
CA ARG A 11 -3.70 21.45 26.65
C ARG A 11 -3.55 20.13 27.41
N ARG A 12 -4.56 19.25 27.34
CA ARG A 12 -4.51 17.93 28.00
C ARG A 12 -3.52 16.98 27.31
N ILE A 13 -3.40 17.04 25.99
CA ILE A 13 -2.46 16.20 25.23
C ILE A 13 -1.02 16.60 25.54
N VAL A 14 -0.71 17.90 25.53
CA VAL A 14 0.65 18.40 25.83
C VAL A 14 1.08 18.11 27.27
N GLN A 15 0.16 18.21 28.25
CA GLN A 15 0.46 17.87 29.65
C GLN A 15 0.64 16.36 29.90
N THR A 16 0.03 15.50 29.08
CA THR A 16 0.16 14.04 29.22
C THR A 16 1.49 13.54 28.65
N ILE A 17 1.91 14.09 27.50
CA ILE A 17 3.20 13.76 26.87
C ILE A 17 4.38 14.19 27.78
N ALA A 18 4.30 15.37 28.40
CA ALA A 18 5.34 15.86 29.32
C ALA A 18 5.55 14.99 30.59
N ARG A 19 4.58 14.14 30.96
CA ARG A 19 4.70 13.22 32.10
C ARG A 19 5.30 11.86 31.74
N GLN A 20 5.21 11.42 30.48
CA GLN A 20 5.74 10.12 30.06
C GLN A 20 7.25 10.14 29.78
N ASP A 21 7.81 11.30 29.44
CA ASP A 21 9.21 11.42 29.03
C ASP A 21 10.17 11.97 30.12
N GLY A 22 9.68 12.24 31.34
CA GLY A 22 10.53 12.70 32.45
C GLY A 22 11.26 14.03 32.20
N VAL A 23 10.77 14.86 31.27
CA VAL A 23 11.39 16.13 30.90
C VAL A 23 10.82 17.27 31.75
N THR A 24 11.60 17.76 32.71
CA THR A 24 11.32 19.02 33.43
C THR A 24 11.49 20.22 32.49
N LEU A 25 10.39 20.83 32.06
CA LEU A 25 10.40 22.11 31.33
C LEU A 25 10.62 23.28 32.31
N ARG A 26 11.70 24.04 32.11
CA ARG A 26 11.98 25.29 32.84
C ARG A 26 11.02 26.40 32.41
N PRO A 27 10.45 27.19 33.35
CA PRO A 27 9.50 28.25 33.03
C PRO A 27 10.24 29.49 32.48
N GLY A 28 9.97 29.87 31.23
CA GLY A 28 10.57 31.10 30.69
C GLY A 28 10.30 31.48 29.23
N ILE A 29 9.54 30.72 28.43
CA ILE A 29 9.36 31.03 26.99
C ILE A 29 7.89 30.92 26.57
N CYS A 30 6.98 31.62 27.24
CA CYS A 30 5.57 31.72 26.79
C CYS A 30 4.96 33.13 26.90
N ALA A 31 5.77 34.19 27.00
CA ALA A 31 5.27 35.56 27.15
C ALA A 31 5.79 36.51 26.07
N ARG A 32 5.32 36.34 24.83
CA ARG A 32 5.23 37.40 23.80
C ARG A 32 4.59 36.87 22.52
N TYR A 33 3.30 36.52 22.56
CA TYR A 33 2.56 36.23 21.31
C TYR A 33 1.11 36.70 21.30
N LEU A 34 0.72 37.62 22.19
CA LEU A 34 -0.66 38.10 22.27
C LEU A 34 -0.73 39.58 22.64
N HIS A 35 -0.15 40.48 21.84
CA HIS A 35 -0.60 41.89 21.80
C HIS A 35 -0.13 42.54 20.50
N GLY A 36 -1.05 42.77 19.56
CA GLY A 36 -0.78 43.54 18.36
C GLY A 36 -1.60 43.11 17.14
N SER A 37 -2.91 43.37 17.16
CA SER A 37 -3.73 43.34 15.94
C SER A 37 -4.69 44.50 15.97
N SER A 38 -4.20 45.64 15.51
CA SER A 38 -5.02 46.80 15.16
C SER A 38 -4.39 47.49 13.95
N ARG A 39 -5.10 47.44 12.82
CA ARG A 39 -4.94 48.25 11.61
C ARG A 39 -3.69 48.01 10.75
N MET A 40 -3.88 47.34 9.62
CA MET A 40 -3.81 47.90 8.26
C MET A 40 -3.84 46.74 7.26
N GLY A 41 -4.50 46.96 6.11
CA GLY A 41 -4.60 45.98 5.04
C GLY A 41 -3.31 45.84 4.24
N VAL A 42 -3.51 45.35 3.01
CA VAL A 42 -2.60 45.02 1.90
C VAL A 42 -1.92 43.65 1.92
N GLU A 43 -2.37 42.82 0.97
CA GLU A 43 -1.58 41.81 0.28
C GLU A 43 -0.15 42.29 -0.01
N SER A 44 0.78 41.34 -0.16
CA SER A 44 2.19 41.51 -0.51
C SER A 44 3.11 41.71 0.69
N GLN A 45 3.92 40.66 0.97
CA GLN A 45 5.30 40.69 1.53
C GLN A 45 5.77 39.40 2.25
N TYR A 46 5.14 38.23 2.05
CA TYR A 46 5.69 36.94 2.55
C TYR A 46 6.60 36.20 1.56
N LEU A 47 7.09 36.89 0.54
CA LEU A 47 8.30 36.50 -0.16
C LEU A 47 9.38 37.53 0.21
N LEU A 48 10.51 37.04 0.72
CA LEU A 48 11.78 37.76 1.02
C LEU A 48 11.99 38.25 2.47
N THR A 49 12.09 37.32 3.42
CA THR A 49 13.05 37.44 4.55
C THR A 49 13.74 36.10 4.83
N THR A 50 14.43 35.63 3.78
CA THR A 50 15.75 34.98 3.82
C THR A 50 16.36 34.61 5.18
N ARG A 51 16.51 33.30 5.42
CA ARG A 51 17.83 32.63 5.32
C ARG A 51 19.01 33.34 6.02
N PHE A 52 19.02 33.51 7.35
CA PHE A 52 20.25 33.94 8.06
C PHE A 52 20.25 33.65 9.59
N LEU A 53 19.90 32.45 10.06
CA LEU A 53 20.17 32.05 11.46
C LEU A 53 20.50 30.55 11.60
N TYR A 54 21.33 30.02 10.71
CA TYR A 54 21.90 28.69 10.91
C TYR A 54 23.29 28.57 10.29
N ASN A 55 24.18 29.50 10.60
CA ASN A 55 25.60 29.27 10.44
C ASN A 55 26.43 30.30 11.21
N SER A 56 26.51 30.09 12.52
CA SER A 56 27.64 30.53 13.31
C SER A 56 27.48 29.90 14.68
N LEU A 57 28.28 28.86 14.96
CA LEU A 57 28.93 28.66 16.26
C LEU A 57 29.77 27.37 16.23
N ARG A 58 31.08 27.60 16.33
CA ARG A 58 32.14 26.75 16.90
C ARG A 58 32.75 25.64 16.02
N LEU A 59 33.68 26.10 15.20
CA LEU A 59 35.03 25.52 15.14
C LEU A 59 35.72 25.65 16.51
N ARG A 60 36.22 24.54 17.05
CA ARG A 60 37.54 24.38 17.72
C ARG A 60 37.59 23.06 18.47
N GLN A 61 38.39 22.15 17.93
CA GLN A 61 39.26 21.15 18.57
C GLN A 61 39.16 19.87 17.76
N TYR A 62 40.20 19.57 16.99
CA TYR A 62 41.05 18.41 17.27
C TYR A 62 42.33 18.60 16.46
N ALA A 63 43.40 18.88 17.19
CA ALA A 63 44.74 18.92 16.66
C ALA A 63 45.24 17.48 16.45
N SER A 64 46.01 17.31 15.37
CA SER A 64 47.17 16.43 15.26
C SER A 64 47.00 14.96 15.63
N ILE A 65 46.78 14.11 14.63
CA ILE A 65 47.50 12.84 14.54
C ILE A 65 48.02 12.68 13.10
N SER A 66 49.33 12.45 13.04
CA SER A 66 50.20 12.29 11.90
C SER A 66 49.80 11.17 10.94
N SER A 67 50.09 11.43 9.67
CA SER A 67 50.24 10.49 8.55
C SER A 67 50.75 9.10 8.93
N SER A 68 49.94 8.07 8.65
CA SER A 68 50.43 6.74 8.31
C SER A 68 49.78 6.28 7.01
N THR A 69 50.55 6.30 5.94
CA THR A 69 50.26 5.68 4.65
C THR A 69 50.12 4.18 4.85
N GLN A 70 48.94 3.60 4.62
CA GLN A 70 48.77 2.15 4.49
C GLN A 70 47.92 1.84 3.26
N ASP A 71 48.66 1.60 2.19
CA ASP A 71 48.47 0.60 1.13
C ASP A 71 47.03 0.12 0.83
N THR A 72 46.54 0.59 -0.31
CA THR A 72 45.30 0.19 -0.97
C THR A 72 45.48 -1.11 -1.74
N THR A 73 45.61 -2.27 -1.08
CA THR A 73 45.51 -3.57 -1.77
C THR A 73 44.95 -4.67 -0.87
N LYS A 74 43.69 -4.56 -0.43
CA LYS A 74 42.92 -5.73 0.03
C LYS A 74 41.53 -5.73 -0.58
N PRO A 75 41.14 -6.79 -1.33
CA PRO A 75 39.80 -6.89 -1.87
C PRO A 75 38.80 -7.02 -0.71
N ILE A 76 37.75 -6.19 -0.77
CA ILE A 76 36.58 -6.27 0.11
C ILE A 76 35.96 -7.67 -0.10
N PRO A 77 35.78 -8.50 0.94
CA PRO A 77 35.06 -9.76 0.79
C PRO A 77 33.59 -9.44 0.47
N SER A 78 33.17 -9.71 -0.76
CA SER A 78 31.82 -9.49 -1.30
C SER A 78 30.76 -10.47 -0.78
N SER A 79 30.96 -11.06 0.39
CA SER A 79 30.15 -12.21 0.82
C SER A 79 29.59 -12.04 2.24
N ARG A 80 28.70 -11.05 2.44
CA ARG A 80 27.74 -11.14 3.55
C ARG A 80 26.56 -10.16 3.46
N TRP A 81 25.90 -10.08 2.30
CA TRP A 81 24.47 -9.81 2.37
C TRP A 81 23.81 -11.08 2.89
N SER A 82 23.63 -11.14 4.21
CA SER A 82 22.61 -11.98 4.80
C SER A 82 21.33 -11.66 4.06
N LYS A 83 20.85 -12.62 3.25
CA LYS A 83 19.52 -12.60 2.68
C LYS A 83 18.58 -12.43 3.87
N HIS A 84 18.12 -11.21 4.13
CA HIS A 84 16.95 -11.03 4.95
C HIS A 84 15.91 -11.95 4.32
N THR A 85 15.44 -12.94 5.07
CA THR A 85 14.38 -13.84 4.64
C THR A 85 13.25 -12.97 4.15
N LEU A 86 13.14 -12.81 2.84
CA LEU A 86 12.00 -12.20 2.20
C LEU A 86 10.83 -13.09 2.66
N THR A 87 9.96 -12.56 3.50
CA THR A 87 8.57 -13.00 3.50
C THR A 87 8.14 -12.89 2.04
N SER A 88 8.16 -14.02 1.35
CA SER A 88 7.96 -14.19 -0.09
C SER A 88 6.79 -13.34 -0.54
N ARG A 89 7.07 -12.17 -1.13
CA ARG A 89 6.07 -11.33 -1.82
C ARG A 89 5.68 -11.93 -3.17
N ASP A 90 6.13 -13.15 -3.46
CA ASP A 90 5.87 -13.79 -4.73
C ASP A 90 4.46 -14.37 -4.72
N PRO A 91 3.64 -14.03 -5.74
CA PRO A 91 2.33 -14.62 -5.89
C PRO A 91 2.47 -16.13 -6.09
N ARG A 92 1.63 -16.91 -5.39
CA ARG A 92 1.65 -18.37 -5.51
C ARG A 92 0.62 -18.82 -6.51
N ARG A 93 1.04 -19.79 -7.31
CA ARG A 93 0.19 -20.53 -8.25
C ARG A 93 -0.82 -21.38 -7.50
N VAL A 94 -2.09 -21.24 -7.85
CA VAL A 94 -3.19 -22.09 -7.43
C VAL A 94 -3.90 -22.62 -8.67
N GLN A 95 -4.33 -23.87 -8.60
CA GLN A 95 -5.05 -24.54 -9.68
C GLN A 95 -6.40 -25.02 -9.18
N ALA A 96 -7.37 -25.00 -10.07
CA ALA A 96 -8.72 -25.51 -9.83
C ALA A 96 -9.23 -26.18 -11.10
N SER A 97 -10.06 -27.21 -10.95
CA SER A 97 -10.71 -27.87 -12.08
C SER A 97 -12.11 -27.31 -12.26
N GLY A 98 -12.44 -26.95 -13.49
CA GLY A 98 -13.80 -26.54 -13.86
C GLY A 98 -14.76 -27.72 -13.98
N PRO A 99 -16.07 -27.44 -14.10
CA PRO A 99 -17.11 -28.47 -14.23
C PRO A 99 -16.96 -29.31 -15.51
N ASP A 100 -16.27 -28.79 -16.52
CA ASP A 100 -15.93 -29.45 -17.79
C ASP A 100 -14.62 -30.24 -17.74
N GLY A 101 -13.96 -30.32 -16.59
CA GLY A 101 -12.68 -31.01 -16.40
C GLY A 101 -11.45 -30.22 -16.88
N ARG A 102 -11.62 -28.97 -17.33
CA ARG A 102 -10.49 -28.10 -17.68
C ARG A 102 -9.81 -27.60 -16.41
N VAL A 103 -8.48 -27.58 -16.41
CA VAL A 103 -7.69 -27.05 -15.29
C VAL A 103 -7.39 -25.58 -15.55
N PHE A 104 -7.79 -24.75 -14.61
CA PHE A 104 -7.51 -23.32 -14.61
C PHE A 104 -6.43 -22.99 -13.59
N GLU A 105 -5.65 -21.97 -13.89
CA GLU A 105 -4.53 -21.52 -13.08
C GLU A 105 -4.67 -20.03 -12.78
N LEU A 106 -4.45 -19.68 -11.51
CA LEU A 106 -4.44 -18.30 -11.03
C LEU A 106 -3.22 -18.11 -10.12
N LEU A 107 -2.59 -16.94 -10.20
CA LEU A 107 -1.57 -16.51 -9.26
C LEU A 107 -2.24 -15.67 -8.18
N VAL A 108 -2.00 -15.99 -6.91
CA VAL A 108 -2.60 -15.25 -5.78
C VAL A 108 -1.50 -14.69 -4.92
N ASP A 109 -1.49 -13.38 -4.73
CA ASP A 109 -0.52 -12.68 -3.90
C ASP A 109 -0.86 -12.77 -2.40
N ASP A 110 0.17 -12.66 -1.56
CA ASP A 110 0.05 -12.65 -0.10
C ASP A 110 -0.84 -11.52 0.41
N SER A 111 -0.86 -10.37 -0.26
CA SER A 111 -1.73 -9.24 0.11
C SER A 111 -3.21 -9.62 0.03
N ALA A 112 -3.61 -10.33 -1.03
CA ALA A 112 -4.99 -10.77 -1.24
C ALA A 112 -5.42 -11.79 -0.16
N VAL A 113 -4.55 -12.75 0.15
CA VAL A 113 -4.82 -13.75 1.21
C VAL A 113 -4.98 -13.08 2.56
N LYS A 114 -4.03 -12.21 2.94
CA LYS A 114 -4.09 -11.47 4.22
C LYS A 114 -5.37 -10.64 4.34
N GLN A 115 -5.79 -10.01 3.23
CA GLN A 115 -7.00 -9.22 3.26
C GLN A 115 -8.26 -10.09 3.41
N LEU A 116 -8.34 -11.23 2.73
CA LEU A 116 -9.46 -12.15 2.90
C LEU A 116 -9.52 -12.70 4.33
N GLU A 117 -8.39 -13.07 4.91
CA GLU A 117 -8.31 -13.47 6.32
C GLU A 117 -8.77 -12.35 7.27
N ASN A 118 -8.41 -11.10 6.99
CA ASN A 118 -8.88 -9.96 7.77
C ASN A 118 -10.40 -9.79 7.68
N ILE A 119 -10.99 -10.02 6.51
CA ILE A 119 -12.44 -9.97 6.32
C ILE A 119 -13.11 -11.12 7.10
N CYS A 120 -12.56 -12.35 7.05
CA CYS A 120 -13.04 -13.48 7.83
C CYS A 120 -13.04 -13.16 9.34
N ARG A 121 -11.94 -12.61 9.86
CA ARG A 121 -11.82 -12.20 11.27
C ARG A 121 -12.84 -11.14 11.65
N ARG A 122 -13.04 -10.12 10.80
CA ARG A 122 -14.01 -9.04 11.06
C ARG A 122 -15.46 -9.52 11.06
N ARG A 123 -15.78 -10.50 10.22
CA ARG A 123 -17.13 -11.08 10.13
C ARG A 123 -17.34 -12.31 11.03
N ASN A 124 -16.32 -12.72 11.79
CA ASN A 124 -16.33 -13.89 12.65
C ASN A 124 -16.84 -15.17 11.95
N THR A 125 -16.40 -15.37 10.70
CA THR A 125 -16.77 -16.54 9.90
C THR A 125 -15.62 -16.95 8.99
N ASP A 126 -15.37 -18.27 8.92
CA ASP A 126 -14.39 -18.85 8.01
C ASP A 126 -14.99 -19.10 6.60
N ASN A 127 -16.25 -18.72 6.35
CA ASN A 127 -16.93 -18.95 5.06
C ASN A 127 -16.94 -17.76 4.11
N VAL A 128 -16.04 -16.79 4.30
CA VAL A 128 -15.91 -15.68 3.35
C VAL A 128 -15.12 -16.13 2.14
N GLY A 129 -15.60 -15.81 0.94
CA GLY A 129 -14.82 -15.92 -0.28
C GLY A 129 -14.96 -14.69 -1.17
N LEU A 130 -14.03 -14.55 -2.11
CA LEU A 130 -14.02 -13.48 -3.11
C LEU A 130 -14.47 -14.07 -4.45
N ARG A 131 -15.59 -13.60 -4.98
CA ARG A 131 -16.03 -13.88 -6.35
C ARG A 131 -15.43 -12.86 -7.32
N LEU A 132 -14.89 -13.34 -8.42
CA LEU A 132 -14.50 -12.53 -9.57
C LEU A 132 -15.40 -12.89 -10.76
N THR A 133 -16.02 -11.86 -11.33
CA THR A 133 -16.85 -11.98 -12.53
C THR A 133 -16.31 -11.02 -13.58
N VAL A 134 -16.12 -11.49 -14.80
CA VAL A 134 -15.73 -10.63 -15.92
C VAL A 134 -16.98 -10.27 -16.71
N GLU A 135 -17.24 -8.98 -16.85
CA GLU A 135 -18.33 -8.46 -17.66
C GLU A 135 -17.81 -7.68 -18.86
N GLY A 136 -18.62 -7.61 -19.91
CA GLY A 136 -18.41 -6.64 -20.98
C GLY A 136 -18.57 -5.23 -20.42
N GLY A 137 -17.49 -4.45 -20.46
CA GLY A 137 -17.50 -3.02 -20.19
C GLY A 137 -17.88 -2.21 -21.43
N GLY A 138 -17.69 -0.88 -21.37
CA GLY A 138 -17.94 0.04 -22.48
C GLY A 138 -16.92 -0.08 -23.63
N CYS A 139 -16.59 1.04 -24.28
CA CYS A 139 -15.67 1.07 -25.43
C CYS A 139 -14.26 0.49 -25.17
N HIS A 140 -13.91 0.18 -23.92
CA HIS A 140 -12.59 -0.28 -23.48
C HIS A 140 -12.52 -1.80 -23.21
N GLY A 141 -13.53 -2.58 -23.58
CA GLY A 141 -13.47 -4.05 -23.52
C GLY A 141 -14.14 -4.62 -22.26
N TYR A 142 -13.40 -5.39 -21.47
CA TYR A 142 -13.91 -6.14 -20.32
C TYR A 142 -13.58 -5.47 -18.99
N GLN A 143 -14.43 -5.67 -17.99
CA GLN A 143 -14.22 -5.22 -16.61
C GLN A 143 -14.30 -6.41 -15.65
N VAL A 144 -13.49 -6.38 -14.59
CA VAL A 144 -13.56 -7.39 -13.52
C VAL A 144 -14.35 -6.82 -12.35
N LEU A 145 -15.44 -7.49 -12.00
CA LEU A 145 -16.22 -7.24 -10.79
C LEU A 145 -15.72 -8.13 -9.65
N TYR A 146 -15.69 -7.55 -8.46
CA TYR A 146 -15.25 -8.22 -7.23
C TYR A 146 -16.39 -8.20 -6.22
N SER A 147 -16.84 -9.38 -5.80
CA SER A 147 -17.89 -9.52 -4.78
C SER A 147 -17.39 -10.37 -3.62
N VAL A 148 -17.61 -9.92 -2.38
CA VAL A 148 -17.24 -10.69 -1.20
C VAL A 148 -18.47 -11.40 -0.65
N GLU A 149 -18.49 -12.71 -0.79
CA GLU A 149 -19.65 -13.55 -0.49
C GLU A 149 -19.46 -14.40 0.76
N LEU A 150 -20.59 -14.72 1.42
CA LEU A 150 -20.64 -15.57 2.62
C LEU A 150 -21.27 -16.94 2.36
N ARG A 151 -21.93 -17.11 1.20
CA ARG A 151 -22.74 -18.29 0.89
C ARG A 151 -21.91 -19.47 0.37
N GLY A 152 -20.65 -19.26 0.00
CA GLY A 152 -19.78 -20.30 -0.56
C GLY A 152 -19.72 -20.22 -2.09
N SER A 153 -19.27 -21.31 -2.72
CA SER A 153 -19.26 -21.49 -4.18
C SER A 153 -20.68 -21.77 -4.70
N ASN A 154 -20.99 -21.29 -5.90
CA ASN A 154 -22.12 -21.78 -6.68
C ASN A 154 -21.68 -22.96 -7.56
N ASP A 155 -22.66 -23.64 -8.19
CA ASP A 155 -22.42 -24.80 -9.07
C ASP A 155 -21.65 -24.42 -10.35
N ASP A 156 -21.83 -23.19 -10.84
CA ASP A 156 -21.18 -22.67 -12.05
C ASP A 156 -19.83 -21.98 -11.76
N ASP A 157 -19.32 -22.10 -10.53
CA ASP A 157 -18.09 -21.44 -10.10
C ASP A 157 -16.92 -22.41 -10.01
N ILE A 158 -15.76 -21.89 -10.36
CA ILE A 158 -14.48 -22.54 -10.18
C ILE A 158 -13.87 -22.03 -8.88
N THR A 159 -13.71 -22.94 -7.91
CA THR A 159 -13.17 -22.60 -6.59
C THR A 159 -11.66 -22.77 -6.55
N PHE A 160 -10.95 -21.66 -6.33
CA PHE A 160 -9.53 -21.63 -6.02
C PHE A 160 -9.31 -21.42 -4.53
N GLN A 161 -8.35 -22.14 -3.95
CA GLN A 161 -8.06 -22.04 -2.53
C GLN A 161 -6.57 -21.79 -2.27
N ARG A 162 -6.29 -20.80 -1.42
CA ARG A 162 -4.94 -20.54 -0.90
C ARG A 162 -5.00 -20.34 0.62
N GLY A 163 -4.64 -21.36 1.37
CA GLY A 163 -4.79 -21.35 2.83
C GLY A 163 -6.26 -21.21 3.23
N LYS A 164 -6.60 -20.14 3.97
CA LYS A 164 -7.98 -19.82 4.35
C LYS A 164 -8.72 -18.93 3.34
N ALA A 165 -8.03 -18.39 2.35
CA ALA A 165 -8.65 -17.57 1.31
C ALA A 165 -9.34 -18.47 0.28
N ARG A 166 -10.64 -18.28 0.11
CA ARG A 166 -11.44 -18.88 -0.98
C ARG A 166 -11.70 -17.83 -2.05
N ILE A 167 -11.47 -18.21 -3.30
CA ILE A 167 -11.68 -17.37 -4.47
C ILE A 167 -12.58 -18.16 -5.42
N TYR A 168 -13.67 -17.53 -5.87
CA TYR A 168 -14.62 -18.10 -6.80
C TYR A 168 -14.52 -17.34 -8.11
N ILE A 169 -14.46 -18.04 -9.23
CA ILE A 169 -14.47 -17.42 -10.55
C ILE A 169 -15.54 -18.11 -11.38
N ASP A 170 -16.45 -17.34 -11.95
CA ASP A 170 -17.51 -17.91 -12.79
C ASP A 170 -16.87 -18.65 -13.99
N THR A 171 -17.43 -19.79 -14.39
CA THR A 171 -16.84 -20.64 -15.45
C THR A 171 -16.59 -19.91 -16.77
N ILE A 172 -17.44 -18.93 -17.12
CA ILE A 172 -17.29 -18.09 -18.33
C ILE A 172 -16.11 -17.12 -18.19
N SER A 173 -15.84 -16.66 -16.97
CA SER A 173 -14.80 -15.67 -16.66
C SER A 173 -13.41 -16.29 -16.50
N ALA A 174 -13.34 -17.56 -16.07
CA ALA A 174 -12.07 -18.23 -15.78
C ALA A 174 -11.08 -18.28 -16.95
N PRO A 175 -11.49 -18.56 -18.21
CA PRO A 175 -10.58 -18.49 -19.36
C PRO A 175 -9.97 -17.09 -19.56
N LEU A 176 -10.70 -16.03 -19.25
CA LEU A 176 -10.26 -14.64 -19.43
C LEU A 176 -9.23 -14.21 -18.38
N LEU A 177 -9.24 -14.87 -17.22
CA LEU A 177 -8.35 -14.60 -16.08
C LEU A 177 -7.22 -15.63 -15.95
N GLN A 178 -7.15 -16.61 -16.85
CA GLN A 178 -6.16 -17.68 -16.81
C GLN A 178 -4.73 -17.12 -16.72
N GLY A 179 -3.97 -17.55 -15.71
CA GLY A 179 -2.59 -17.15 -15.48
C GLY A 179 -2.41 -15.74 -14.90
N SER A 180 -3.50 -15.03 -14.60
CA SER A 180 -3.43 -13.67 -14.03
C SER A 180 -3.05 -13.69 -12.54
N THR A 181 -2.60 -12.55 -12.03
CA THR A 181 -2.25 -12.39 -10.62
C THR A 181 -3.30 -11.57 -9.87
N LEU A 182 -3.91 -12.15 -8.84
CA LEU A 182 -4.79 -11.47 -7.92
C LEU A 182 -3.99 -10.82 -6.78
N VAL A 183 -4.10 -9.50 -6.66
CA VAL A 183 -3.45 -8.68 -5.63
C VAL A 183 -4.48 -7.85 -4.86
N TYR A 184 -4.13 -7.45 -3.64
CA TYR A 184 -4.86 -6.43 -2.90
C TYR A 184 -4.00 -5.18 -2.75
N LYS A 185 -4.38 -4.09 -3.42
CA LYS A 185 -3.65 -2.82 -3.37
C LYS A 185 -4.27 -1.89 -2.35
N GLN A 186 -3.41 -1.24 -1.57
CA GLN A 186 -3.77 -0.16 -0.66
C GLN A 186 -3.14 1.13 -1.19
N GLU A 187 -3.99 2.04 -1.65
CA GLU A 187 -3.62 3.35 -2.17
C GLU A 187 -4.10 4.44 -1.21
N LEU A 188 -3.65 5.69 -1.43
CA LEU A 188 -4.00 6.81 -0.55
C LEU A 188 -5.52 7.09 -0.52
N ILE A 189 -6.17 6.91 -1.67
CA ILE A 189 -7.59 7.20 -1.88
C ILE A 189 -8.50 6.01 -1.58
N GLY A 190 -7.95 4.82 -1.34
CA GLY A 190 -8.75 3.63 -1.11
C GLY A 190 -7.94 2.33 -1.27
N SER A 191 -8.59 1.22 -0.99
CA SER A 191 -7.98 -0.10 -1.13
C SER A 191 -8.94 -1.05 -1.82
N SER A 192 -8.45 -1.80 -2.79
CA SER A 192 -9.26 -2.68 -3.63
C SER A 192 -8.51 -3.95 -4.03
N PHE A 193 -9.27 -4.99 -4.35
CA PHE A 193 -8.75 -6.14 -5.07
C PHE A 193 -8.55 -5.76 -6.53
N GLN A 194 -7.45 -6.20 -7.12
CA GLN A 194 -7.11 -5.95 -8.51
C GLN A 194 -6.50 -7.21 -9.11
N VAL A 195 -6.86 -7.50 -10.35
CA VAL A 195 -6.15 -8.45 -11.20
C VAL A 195 -5.07 -7.69 -11.95
N VAL A 196 -3.84 -8.19 -11.90
CA VAL A 196 -2.67 -7.65 -12.59
C VAL A 196 -1.98 -8.75 -13.40
N ASP A 197 -1.12 -8.35 -14.33
CA ASP A 197 -0.33 -9.26 -15.18
C ASP A 197 -1.19 -10.32 -15.88
N ASN A 198 -2.36 -9.94 -16.41
CA ASN A 198 -3.23 -10.84 -17.16
C ASN A 198 -2.62 -11.13 -18.54
N PRO A 199 -2.18 -12.36 -18.83
CA PRO A 199 -1.59 -12.70 -20.14
C PRO A 199 -2.59 -12.63 -21.30
N ASN A 200 -3.90 -12.66 -21.01
CA ASN A 200 -4.96 -12.57 -22.03
C ASN A 200 -5.32 -11.11 -22.37
N ALA A 201 -4.81 -10.14 -21.59
CA ALA A 201 -5.05 -8.73 -21.84
C ALA A 201 -4.07 -8.18 -22.87
N LYS A 202 -4.58 -7.47 -23.88
CA LYS A 202 -3.79 -6.73 -24.88
C LYS A 202 -3.31 -5.40 -24.31
N ASP A 203 -4.23 -4.66 -23.71
CA ASP A 203 -4.02 -3.34 -23.12
C ASP A 203 -4.84 -3.21 -21.83
N SER A 204 -4.20 -2.75 -20.75
CA SER A 204 -4.86 -2.35 -19.51
C SER A 204 -4.99 -0.82 -19.47
N CYS A 205 -6.20 -0.30 -19.29
CA CYS A 205 -6.39 1.16 -19.10
C CYS A 205 -5.64 1.62 -17.84
N GLY A 206 -5.10 2.85 -17.81
CA GLY A 206 -4.22 3.34 -16.74
C GLY A 206 -4.81 3.30 -15.30
N CYS A 207 -6.10 3.02 -15.16
CA CYS A 207 -6.78 2.80 -13.88
C CYS A 207 -6.93 1.31 -13.46
N ASN A 208 -6.49 0.34 -14.28
CA ASN A 208 -6.51 -1.12 -14.03
C ASN A 208 -7.88 -1.73 -13.69
N VAL A 209 -8.98 -1.06 -14.04
CA VAL A 209 -10.35 -1.58 -13.83
C VAL A 209 -10.91 -2.32 -15.05
N SER A 210 -10.27 -2.15 -16.22
CA SER A 210 -10.70 -2.72 -17.49
C SER A 210 -9.52 -3.16 -18.36
N PHE A 211 -9.77 -4.15 -19.22
CA PHE A 211 -8.79 -4.67 -20.18
C PHE A 211 -9.44 -5.08 -21.50
N ALA A 212 -8.69 -4.89 -22.59
CA ALA A 212 -9.05 -5.45 -23.89
C ALA A 212 -8.47 -6.87 -24.02
N LEU A 213 -9.21 -7.81 -24.60
CA LEU A 213 -8.66 -9.12 -24.92
C LEU A 213 -7.68 -9.02 -26.09
N LYS A 214 -6.67 -9.88 -26.07
CA LYS A 214 -5.82 -10.08 -27.24
C LYS A 214 -6.65 -10.76 -28.33
N ASP A 215 -6.77 -10.12 -29.49
CA ASP A 215 -7.37 -10.71 -30.67
C ASP A 215 -6.54 -11.94 -31.07
N THR A 216 -6.97 -13.13 -30.68
CA THR A 216 -6.50 -14.37 -31.31
C THR A 216 -7.41 -14.64 -32.49
N ASP A 217 -7.09 -14.03 -33.63
CA ASP A 217 -7.71 -14.39 -34.91
C ASP A 217 -7.36 -15.86 -35.23
N PRO A 218 -8.35 -16.76 -35.44
CA PRO A 218 -8.10 -18.18 -35.69
C PRO A 218 -7.55 -18.52 -37.09
N LEU A 219 -6.95 -17.58 -37.81
CA LEU A 219 -6.51 -17.75 -39.19
C LEU A 219 -5.02 -17.42 -39.37
N GLU A 220 -4.14 -18.21 -38.74
CA GLU A 220 -2.78 -18.49 -39.23
C GLU A 220 -2.37 -19.92 -38.87
#